data_AF-A0A455TZ59-F1
#
_entry.id   AF-A0A455TZ59-F1
#
_cell.length_a   1.000
_cell.length_b   1.000
_cell.length_c   1.000
_cell.angle_alpha   90.00
_cell.angle_beta   90.00
_cell.angle_gamma   90.00
#
_symmetry.space_group_name_H-M   'P 1'
#
loop_
_entity.id
_entity.type
_entity.pdbx_description
1 polymer ?
#
loop_
_entity_poly.entity_id
_entity_poly.type
_entity_poly.pdbx_seq_one_letter_code
_entity_poly.pdbx_strand_id
1 'polypeptide(L)'
;MVTEFSYRYADNSEAHIYVGVQVKPGGEDRQAVIDKLREGGYQVEDLTDNELAKLHIRHLSGGRPSERFEEEVYRFEFPERPGALMNFLTQLPHDWNISLFHYRNHGAAYGRVLVGMQVPNGDRTHVAEYLDAIGYRYWRESDNPAYRLFMA
;
A
#
# COMPACT_ATOMS: atom_id res chain seq x y z
N MET A 1 4.48 -2.92 14.86
CA MET A 1 3.83 -1.80 14.12
C MET A 1 4.18 -1.95 12.65
N VAL A 2 3.25 -1.71 11.72
CA VAL A 2 3.58 -1.70 10.28
C VAL A 2 4.37 -0.42 9.99
N THR A 3 5.56 -0.56 9.42
CA THR A 3 6.43 0.54 9.01
C THR A 3 6.41 0.76 7.51
N GLU A 4 6.17 -0.30 6.73
CA GLU A 4 6.07 -0.25 5.28
C GLU A 4 4.98 -1.20 4.81
N PHE A 5 4.25 -0.80 3.77
CA PHE A 5 3.28 -1.65 3.09
C PHE A 5 3.30 -1.27 1.61
N SER A 6 3.79 -2.19 0.78
CA SER A 6 3.91 -1.98 -0.67
C SER A 6 3.25 -3.13 -1.42
N TYR A 7 2.45 -2.78 -2.42
CA TYR A 7 1.75 -3.69 -3.29
C TYR A 7 1.59 -3.04 -4.68
N ARG A 8 1.76 -3.84 -5.72
CA ARG A 8 1.35 -3.51 -7.09
C ARG A 8 0.61 -4.71 -7.64
N TYR A 9 -0.52 -4.46 -8.27
CA TYR A 9 -1.22 -5.46 -9.04
C TYR A 9 -0.33 -5.98 -10.17
N ALA A 10 -0.13 -7.30 -10.19
CA ALA A 10 0.69 -8.01 -11.17
C ALA A 10 -0.09 -9.12 -11.87
N ASP A 11 -0.97 -9.83 -11.15
CA ASP A 11 -1.86 -10.83 -11.72
C ASP A 11 -3.12 -11.00 -10.84
N ASN A 12 -4.11 -11.74 -11.37
CA ASN A 12 -5.41 -11.98 -10.72
C ASN A 12 -5.41 -13.18 -9.75
N SER A 13 -4.31 -13.94 -9.67
CA SER A 13 -4.22 -15.17 -8.86
C SER A 13 -3.50 -14.95 -7.53
N GLU A 14 -2.43 -14.16 -7.52
CA GLU A 14 -1.53 -14.01 -6.38
C GLU A 14 -1.10 -12.55 -6.21
N ALA A 15 -1.52 -11.96 -5.10
CA ALA A 15 -1.08 -10.63 -4.69
C ALA A 15 0.17 -10.74 -3.81
N HIS A 16 1.31 -10.28 -4.32
CA HIS A 16 2.54 -10.19 -3.53
C HIS A 16 2.59 -8.86 -2.77
N ILE A 17 2.55 -8.93 -1.44
CA ILE A 17 2.58 -7.76 -0.56
C ILE A 17 3.91 -7.73 0.20
N TYR A 18 4.65 -6.63 0.06
CA TYR A 18 5.84 -6.37 0.85
C TYR A 18 5.47 -5.57 2.10
N VAL A 19 5.69 -6.16 3.28
CA VAL A 19 5.33 -5.55 4.57
C VAL A 19 6.55 -5.42 5.47
N GLY A 20 6.84 -4.19 5.90
CA GLY A 20 7.79 -3.92 6.98
C GLY A 20 7.06 -3.92 8.31
N VAL A 21 7.52 -4.72 9.27
CA VAL A 21 6.97 -4.76 10.64
C VAL A 21 8.08 -4.50 11.64
N GLN A 22 7.88 -3.50 12.50
CA GLN A 22 8.73 -3.25 13.64
C GLN A 22 8.49 -4.33 14.71
N VAL A 23 9.55 -5.06 15.03
CA VAL A 23 9.62 -6.09 16.07
C VAL A 23 10.63 -5.68 17.15
N LYS A 24 10.48 -6.21 18.37
CA LYS A 24 11.47 -6.00 19.43
C LYS A 24 12.73 -6.84 19.14
N PRO A 25 13.94 -6.26 19.24
CA PRO A 25 15.18 -7.02 19.09
C PRO A 25 15.27 -8.17 20.10
N GLY A 26 15.62 -9.37 19.63
CA GLY A 26 15.79 -10.56 20.48
C GLY A 26 14.51 -11.11 21.11
N GLY A 27 13.33 -10.64 20.70
CA GLY A 27 12.03 -11.14 21.16
C GLY A 27 11.40 -12.17 20.22
N GLU A 28 10.32 -12.79 20.67
CA GLU A 28 9.52 -13.77 19.90
C GLU A 28 8.48 -13.10 18.98
N ASP A 29 8.35 -11.78 19.03
CA ASP A 29 7.35 -11.00 18.28
C ASP A 29 7.39 -11.27 16.77
N ARG A 30 8.59 -11.48 16.19
CA ARG A 30 8.76 -11.79 14.76
C ARG A 30 8.07 -13.10 14.39
N GLN A 31 8.40 -14.18 15.13
CA GLN A 31 7.84 -15.50 14.85
C GLN A 31 6.33 -15.52 15.11
N ALA A 32 5.87 -14.88 16.18
CA ALA A 32 4.45 -14.77 16.51
C ALA A 32 3.63 -14.05 15.41
N VAL A 33 4.20 -13.06 14.73
CA VAL A 33 3.52 -12.40 13.59
C VAL A 33 3.43 -13.34 12.38
N ILE A 34 4.52 -14.05 12.07
CA ILE A 34 4.56 -14.99 10.95
C ILE A 34 3.56 -16.13 11.15
N ASP A 35 3.52 -16.70 12.35
CA ASP A 35 2.63 -17.82 12.66
C ASP A 35 1.17 -17.39 12.57
N LYS A 36 0.81 -16.22 13.10
CA LYS A 36 -0.55 -15.67 12.98
C LYS A 36 -0.98 -15.45 11.53
N LEU A 37 -0.07 -14.98 10.67
CA LEU A 37 -0.37 -14.82 9.25
C LEU A 37 -0.58 -16.17 8.56
N ARG A 38 0.26 -17.17 8.87
CA ARG A 38 0.12 -18.53 8.33
C ARG A 38 -1.15 -19.23 8.82
N GLU A 39 -1.50 -19.06 10.09
CA GLU A 39 -2.78 -19.52 10.66
C GLU A 39 -3.98 -18.86 9.97
N GLY A 40 -3.84 -17.61 9.53
CA GLY A 40 -4.81 -16.91 8.70
C GLY A 40 -4.85 -17.37 7.23
N GLY A 41 -4.03 -18.33 6.82
CA GLY A 41 -3.97 -18.87 5.46
C GLY A 41 -3.06 -18.09 4.51
N TYR A 42 -2.29 -17.11 5.00
CA TYR A 42 -1.35 -16.36 4.16
C TYR A 42 -0.03 -17.12 3.99
N GLN A 43 0.50 -17.13 2.77
CA GLN A 43 1.87 -17.53 2.52
C GLN A 43 2.81 -16.40 2.97
N VAL A 44 3.82 -16.75 3.77
CA VAL A 44 4.75 -15.77 4.35
C VAL A 44 6.18 -16.24 4.15
N GLU A 45 6.93 -15.42 3.41
CA GLU A 45 8.38 -15.51 3.26
C GLU A 45 9.05 -14.45 4.16
N ASP A 46 9.98 -14.89 4.99
CA ASP A 46 10.63 -14.01 5.96
C ASP A 46 11.94 -13.44 5.40
N LEU A 47 11.88 -12.18 4.98
CA LEU A 47 12.98 -11.48 4.31
C LEU A 47 13.91 -10.72 5.27
N THR A 48 13.84 -10.96 6.59
CA THR A 48 14.61 -10.20 7.59
C THR A 48 16.12 -10.23 7.34
N ASP A 49 16.66 -11.36 6.90
CA ASP A 49 18.09 -11.56 6.65
C ASP A 49 18.45 -11.42 5.16
N ASN A 50 17.50 -10.98 4.33
CA ASN A 50 17.70 -10.77 2.90
C ASN A 50 18.17 -9.32 2.63
N GLU A 51 19.46 -9.13 2.36
CA GLU A 51 20.04 -7.81 2.08
C GLU A 51 19.48 -7.15 0.82
N LEU A 52 19.22 -7.93 -0.24
CA LEU A 52 18.60 -7.40 -1.46
C LEU A 52 17.23 -6.79 -1.15
N ALA A 53 16.44 -7.46 -0.30
CA ALA A 53 15.15 -6.96 0.15
C ALA A 53 15.27 -5.68 0.97
N LYS A 54 16.18 -5.67 1.96
CA LYS A 54 16.38 -4.54 2.89
C LYS A 54 17.00 -3.30 2.27
N LEU A 55 17.90 -3.46 1.30
CA LEU A 55 18.66 -2.36 0.73
C LEU A 55 18.06 -1.84 -0.59
N HIS A 56 17.44 -2.72 -1.38
CA HIS A 56 17.03 -2.37 -2.74
C HIS A 56 15.53 -2.56 -2.98
N ILE A 57 14.99 -3.77 -2.79
CA ILE A 57 13.61 -4.08 -3.23
C ILE A 57 12.58 -3.20 -2.54
N ARG A 58 12.74 -2.85 -1.26
CA ARG A 58 11.83 -1.92 -0.57
C ARG A 58 11.71 -0.53 -1.21
N HIS A 59 12.65 -0.15 -2.09
CA HIS A 59 12.64 1.11 -2.84
C HIS A 59 12.20 0.94 -4.29
N LEU A 60 12.12 -0.31 -4.77
CA LEU A 60 11.82 -0.66 -6.16
C LEU A 60 10.49 -1.41 -6.31
N SER A 61 9.91 -1.90 -5.19
CA SER A 61 8.63 -2.58 -5.15
C SER A 61 7.53 -1.63 -5.61
N GLY A 62 6.92 -1.92 -6.74
CA GLY A 62 5.97 -1.02 -7.40
C GLY A 62 5.96 -1.28 -8.89
N GLY A 63 6.94 -0.78 -9.63
CA GLY A 63 7.09 -1.03 -11.06
C GLY A 63 5.83 -0.79 -11.91
N ARG A 64 5.91 -1.25 -13.16
CA ARG A 64 4.76 -1.27 -14.08
C ARG A 64 4.00 -2.58 -13.93
N PRO A 65 2.68 -2.57 -14.09
CA PRO A 65 1.91 -3.79 -14.14
C PRO A 65 2.26 -4.58 -15.40
N SER A 66 2.11 -5.90 -15.33
CA SER A 66 2.31 -6.80 -16.47
C SER A 66 1.27 -6.57 -17.57
N GLU A 67 0.03 -6.28 -17.17
CA GLU A 67 -1.11 -6.00 -18.04
C GLU A 67 -1.55 -4.54 -17.91
N ARG A 68 -1.97 -3.96 -19.02
CA ARG A 68 -2.47 -2.59 -19.04
C ARG A 68 -3.91 -2.56 -18.55
N PHE A 69 -4.18 -1.71 -17.57
CA PHE A 69 -5.53 -1.40 -17.09
C PHE A 69 -5.66 0.10 -16.84
N GLU A 70 -6.89 0.54 -16.63
CA GLU A 70 -7.17 1.91 -16.21
C GLU A 70 -7.23 1.97 -14.69
N GLU A 71 -6.47 2.88 -14.10
CA GLU A 71 -6.53 3.18 -12.67
C GLU A 71 -6.43 4.68 -12.44
N GLU A 72 -6.97 5.11 -11.32
CA GLU A 72 -6.76 6.46 -10.79
C GLU A 72 -5.80 6.40 -9.62
N VAL A 73 -4.77 7.24 -9.67
CA VAL A 73 -3.72 7.28 -8.65
C VAL A 73 -3.84 8.53 -7.82
N TYR A 74 -3.81 8.35 -6.51
CA TYR A 74 -3.93 9.39 -5.52
C TYR A 74 -2.86 9.26 -4.45
N ARG A 75 -2.34 10.40 -4.01
CA ARG A 75 -1.49 10.49 -2.84
C ARG A 75 -2.29 11.07 -1.68
N PHE A 76 -2.16 10.49 -0.50
CA PHE A 76 -2.80 10.94 0.74
C PHE A 76 -1.76 11.33 1.79
N GLU A 77 -2.10 12.33 2.60
CA GLU A 77 -1.42 12.68 3.85
C GLU A 77 -2.42 12.62 5.00
N PHE A 78 -2.06 11.88 6.04
CA PHE A 78 -2.82 11.85 7.29
C PHE A 78 -1.91 11.96 8.50
N PRO A 79 -2.38 12.53 9.62
CA PRO A 79 -1.62 12.57 10.87
C PRO A 79 -1.27 11.14 11.31
N GLU A 80 0.02 10.88 11.53
CA GLU A 80 0.46 9.56 11.95
C GLU A 80 0.02 9.30 13.40
N ARG A 81 -0.77 8.26 13.60
CA ARG A 81 -1.22 7.79 14.92
C ARG A 81 -1.42 6.28 14.88
N PRO A 82 -1.37 5.58 16.03
CA PRO A 82 -1.66 4.14 16.07
C PRO A 82 -2.98 3.82 15.35
N GLY A 83 -2.92 2.91 14.38
CA GLY A 83 -4.08 2.49 13.59
C GLY A 83 -4.46 3.40 12.42
N ALA A 84 -3.74 4.50 12.16
CA ALA A 84 -4.07 5.42 11.05
C ALA A 84 -4.16 4.73 9.69
N LEU A 85 -3.21 3.83 9.39
CA LEU A 85 -3.22 3.06 8.15
C LEU A 85 -4.46 2.17 8.02
N MET A 86 -4.83 1.47 9.09
CA MET A 86 -6.02 0.61 9.09
C MET A 86 -7.30 1.45 8.92
N ASN A 87 -7.39 2.56 9.65
CA ASN A 87 -8.52 3.49 9.52
C ASN A 87 -8.64 4.06 8.10
N PHE A 88 -7.52 4.31 7.42
CA PHE A 88 -7.52 4.72 6.02
C PHE A 88 -8.08 3.61 5.11
N LEU A 89 -7.55 2.38 5.24
CA LEU A 89 -8.00 1.23 4.45
C LEU A 89 -9.50 0.93 4.65
N THR A 90 -10.02 1.07 5.87
CA THR A 90 -11.44 0.83 6.17
C THR A 90 -12.38 1.90 5.64
N GLN A 91 -11.85 3.06 5.24
CA GLN A 91 -12.65 4.16 4.68
C GLN A 91 -12.66 4.16 3.15
N LEU A 92 -11.78 3.39 2.50
CA LEU A 92 -11.82 3.23 1.06
C LEU A 92 -13.07 2.43 0.64
N PRO A 93 -13.73 2.78 -0.48
CA PRO A 93 -14.86 2.02 -0.99
C PRO A 93 -14.49 0.55 -1.22
N HIS A 94 -15.28 -0.38 -0.66
CA HIS A 94 -15.01 -1.81 -0.75
C HIS A 94 -15.08 -2.37 -2.18
N ASP A 95 -15.83 -1.72 -3.06
CA ASP A 95 -16.02 -2.15 -4.44
C ASP A 95 -14.91 -1.66 -5.39
N TRP A 96 -13.95 -0.89 -4.89
CA TRP A 96 -12.83 -0.40 -5.70
C TRP A 96 -11.62 -1.30 -5.50
N ASN A 97 -11.19 -1.94 -6.58
CA ASN A 97 -10.00 -2.76 -6.54
C ASN A 97 -8.76 -1.86 -6.39
N ILE A 98 -7.95 -2.11 -5.35
CA ILE A 98 -6.69 -1.43 -5.14
C ILE A 98 -5.66 -2.08 -6.06
N SER A 99 -5.11 -1.33 -7.02
CA SER A 99 -4.10 -1.78 -7.99
C SER A 99 -2.67 -1.35 -7.65
N LEU A 100 -2.52 -0.40 -6.73
CA LEU A 100 -1.26 0.08 -6.20
C LEU A 100 -1.48 0.50 -4.75
N PHE A 101 -0.58 0.11 -3.87
CA PHE A 101 -0.53 0.63 -2.52
C PHE A 101 0.91 0.81 -2.10
N HIS A 102 1.28 2.00 -1.65
CA HIS A 102 2.62 2.28 -1.14
C HIS A 102 2.53 3.21 0.07
N TYR A 103 2.74 2.63 1.25
CA TYR A 103 2.81 3.30 2.52
C TYR A 103 4.20 3.12 3.12
N ARG A 104 4.76 4.21 3.64
CA ARG A 104 5.96 4.19 4.47
C ARG A 104 5.82 5.14 5.63
N ASN A 105 6.12 4.64 6.82
CA ASN A 105 6.26 5.46 8.00
C ASN A 105 7.70 5.98 8.09
N HIS A 106 7.89 7.27 7.83
CA HIS A 106 9.19 7.94 7.89
C HIS A 106 9.50 8.58 9.26
N GLY A 107 8.75 8.24 10.31
CA GLY A 107 8.89 8.89 11.63
C GLY A 107 8.55 10.39 11.60
N ALA A 108 7.91 10.86 10.54
CA ALA A 108 7.39 12.22 10.42
C ALA A 108 6.04 12.33 11.14
N ALA A 109 5.59 13.57 11.41
CA ALA A 109 4.26 13.82 11.97
C ALA A 109 3.10 13.36 11.06
N TYR A 110 3.38 12.99 9.81
CA TYR A 110 2.40 12.59 8.82
C TYR A 110 2.80 11.28 8.12
N GLY A 111 1.84 10.37 8.02
CA GLY A 111 1.90 9.19 7.16
C GLY A 111 1.55 9.57 5.72
N ARG A 112 2.23 8.96 4.76
CA ARG A 112 1.97 9.16 3.33
C ARG A 112 1.62 7.84 2.68
N VAL A 113 0.55 7.85 1.89
CA VAL A 113 0.11 6.71 1.08
C VAL A 113 0.01 7.17 -0.36
N LEU A 114 0.54 6.37 -1.28
CA LEU A 114 0.18 6.42 -2.69
C LEU A 114 -0.72 5.20 -2.96
N VAL A 115 -1.90 5.44 -3.52
CA VAL A 115 -2.86 4.39 -3.84
C VAL A 115 -3.31 4.52 -5.29
N GLY A 116 -3.37 3.41 -6.00
CA GLY A 116 -3.98 3.29 -7.31
C GLY A 116 -5.24 2.43 -7.19
N MET A 117 -6.32 2.87 -7.82
CA MET A 117 -7.63 2.25 -7.71
C MET A 117 -8.24 2.07 -9.08
N GLN A 118 -8.73 0.87 -9.36
CA GLN A 118 -9.55 0.58 -10.52
C GLN A 118 -11.00 0.95 -10.18
N VAL A 119 -11.35 2.20 -10.49
CA VAL A 119 -12.68 2.75 -10.21
C VAL A 119 -13.66 2.28 -11.29
N PRO A 120 -14.78 1.62 -10.92
CA PRO A 120 -15.83 1.26 -11.87
C PRO A 120 -16.34 2.49 -12.65
N ASN A 121 -16.71 2.30 -13.92
CA ASN A 121 -17.07 3.41 -14.81
C ASN A 121 -18.19 4.32 -14.28
N GLY A 122 -19.13 3.79 -13.49
CA GLY A 122 -20.22 4.57 -12.89
C GLY A 122 -19.79 5.49 -11.75
N ASP A 123 -18.65 5.20 -11.10
CA ASP A 123 -18.22 5.87 -9.88
C ASP A 123 -17.16 6.94 -10.13
N ARG A 124 -16.55 6.96 -11.32
CA ARG A 124 -15.45 7.89 -11.65
C ARG A 124 -15.80 9.35 -11.41
N THR A 125 -17.04 9.75 -11.68
CA THR A 125 -17.50 11.13 -11.44
C THR A 125 -17.67 11.47 -9.97
N HIS A 126 -17.80 10.47 -9.10
CA HIS A 126 -18.04 10.62 -7.67
C HIS A 126 -16.76 10.42 -6.83
N VAL A 127 -15.63 10.11 -7.46
CA VAL A 127 -14.39 9.81 -6.72
C VAL A 127 -14.00 10.93 -5.77
N ALA A 128 -14.05 12.18 -6.24
CA ALA A 128 -13.74 13.34 -5.41
C ALA A 128 -14.66 13.43 -4.18
N GLU A 129 -15.96 13.18 -4.33
CA GLU A 129 -16.93 13.21 -3.23
C GLU A 129 -16.62 12.15 -2.17
N TYR A 130 -16.28 10.93 -2.60
CA TYR A 130 -15.85 9.87 -1.69
C TYR A 130 -14.57 10.25 -0.95
N LEU A 131 -13.56 10.76 -1.65
CA LEU A 131 -12.27 11.11 -1.04
C LEU A 131 -12.40 12.32 -0.09
N ASP A 132 -13.25 13.29 -0.41
CA ASP A 132 -13.56 14.44 0.45
C ASP A 132 -14.25 13.97 1.75
N ALA A 133 -15.12 12.96 1.68
CA ALA A 133 -15.78 12.39 2.85
C ALA A 133 -14.82 11.68 3.82
N ILE A 134 -13.70 11.13 3.32
CA ILE A 134 -12.62 10.53 4.15
C ILE A 134 -11.93 11.62 5.00
N GLY A 135 -11.92 12.88 4.54
CA GLY A 135 -11.41 14.02 5.30
C GLY A 135 -9.88 14.07 5.44
N TYR A 136 -9.14 13.29 4.65
CA TYR A 136 -7.69 13.41 4.54
C TYR A 136 -7.28 14.30 3.39
N ARG A 137 -6.09 14.90 3.50
CA ARG A 137 -5.53 15.68 2.41
C ARG A 137 -5.09 14.72 1.30
N TYR A 138 -5.51 14.98 0.08
CA TYR A 138 -5.12 14.16 -1.07
C TYR A 138 -4.78 14.97 -2.31
N TRP A 139 -4.13 14.31 -3.27
CA TRP A 139 -3.78 14.84 -4.58
C TRP A 139 -3.99 13.76 -5.62
N ARG A 140 -4.54 14.13 -6.77
CA ARG A 140 -4.60 13.25 -7.93
C ARG A 140 -3.23 13.25 -8.63
N GLU A 141 -2.64 12.08 -8.76
CA GLU A 141 -1.31 11.84 -9.32
C GLU A 141 -1.37 11.06 -10.65
N SER A 142 -2.57 10.68 -11.14
CA SER A 142 -2.78 9.95 -12.41
C SER A 142 -2.11 10.61 -13.62
N ASP A 143 -2.02 11.94 -13.62
CA ASP A 143 -1.41 12.73 -14.70
C ASP A 143 0.04 13.15 -14.40
N ASN A 144 0.58 12.74 -13.25
CA ASN A 144 1.95 13.08 -12.86
C ASN A 144 2.96 12.46 -13.84
N PRO A 145 3.88 13.25 -14.42
CA PRO A 145 4.88 12.73 -15.35
C PRO A 145 5.74 11.61 -14.77
N ALA A 146 6.10 11.68 -13.48
CA ALA A 146 6.88 10.63 -12.83
C ALA A 146 6.10 9.31 -12.77
N TYR A 147 4.81 9.37 -12.44
CA TYR A 147 3.95 8.19 -12.44
C TYR A 147 3.85 7.58 -13.84
N ARG A 148 3.55 8.40 -14.85
CA ARG A 148 3.41 7.93 -16.25
C ARG A 148 4.68 7.35 -16.84
N LEU A 149 5.86 7.85 -16.45
CA LEU A 149 7.14 7.37 -16.97
C LEU A 149 7.57 6.05 -16.35
N PHE A 150 7.26 5.79 -15.08
CA PHE A 150 7.87 4.66 -14.34
C PHE A 150 6.87 3.60 -13.86
N MET A 151 5.59 3.92 -13.75
CA MET A 151 4.62 3.09 -13.03
C MET A 151 3.35 2.77 -13.85
N ALA A 152 2.96 3.63 -14.80
CA ALA A 152 1.78 3.44 -15.65
C ALA A 152 1.98 2.41 -16.78
#